data_AF-A0A2V5RIA6-F1
#
_entry.id   AF-A0A2V5RIA6-F1
#
_cell.length_a   1.000
_cell.length_b   1.000
_cell.length_c   1.000
_cell.angle_alpha   90.00
_cell.angle_beta   90.00
_cell.angle_gamma   90.00
#
_symmetry.space_group_name_H-M   'P 1'
#
loop_
_entity.id
_entity.type
_entity.pdbx_description
1 polymer ?
#
loop_
_entity_poly.entity_id
_entity_poly.type
_entity_poly.pdbx_seq_one_letter_code
_entity_poly.pdbx_strand_id
1 'polypeptide(L)'
;ALHNYHPDVCIPYWDWTRPEEQSFPDWLLGVHPDVHTPTTTLTVLRSPQSSANLASIASLTPTAMAKTNYTDFSSLINGIHGSIHGWVGGTMSSPATSPADPVFWLHHANLDRLWWVWYNNAATGNHQNPVLADPVMHPWTYTEPQTRNIITLGYNYV
;
A
#
# COMPACT_ATOMS: atom_id res chain seq x y z
N ALA A 1 0.55 11.39 12.11
CA ALA A 1 0.27 12.73 11.55
C ALA A 1 -1.21 13.07 11.64
N LEU A 2 -2.11 12.30 11.03
CA LEU A 2 -3.55 12.57 11.08
C LEU A 2 -4.13 12.58 12.52
N HIS A 3 -3.65 11.71 13.41
CA HIS A 3 -4.01 11.74 14.84
C HIS A 3 -3.71 13.07 15.57
N ASN A 4 -2.80 13.90 15.07
CA ASN A 4 -2.55 15.23 15.65
C ASN A 4 -3.69 16.21 15.35
N TYR A 5 -4.51 15.92 14.34
CA TYR A 5 -5.68 16.70 13.96
C TYR A 5 -6.97 16.07 14.51
N HIS A 6 -7.07 14.74 14.48
CA HIS A 6 -8.22 14.02 15.03
C HIS A 6 -7.79 12.66 15.59
N PRO A 7 -7.93 12.38 16.90
CA PRO A 7 -7.36 11.18 17.52
C PRO A 7 -7.95 9.87 17.02
N ASP A 8 -9.20 9.87 16.54
CA ASP A 8 -9.90 8.65 16.09
C ASP A 8 -9.73 8.32 14.60
N VAL A 9 -8.91 9.09 13.87
CA VAL A 9 -8.82 8.93 12.41
C VAL A 9 -7.88 7.79 12.02
N CYS A 10 -8.43 6.76 11.39
CA CYS A 10 -7.66 5.68 10.81
C CYS A 10 -7.49 5.89 9.30
N ILE A 11 -6.42 5.31 8.73
CA ILE A 11 -6.28 5.20 7.28
C ILE A 11 -7.06 3.95 6.84
N PRO A 12 -8.13 4.07 6.05
CA PRO A 12 -8.78 2.89 5.48
C PRO A 12 -7.82 2.21 4.51
N TYR A 13 -7.84 0.88 4.44
CA TYR A 13 -7.20 0.17 3.34
C TYR A 13 -8.22 0.00 2.21
N TRP A 14 -7.77 0.14 0.96
CA TRP A 14 -8.59 -0.17 -0.20
C TRP A 14 -8.34 -1.61 -0.61
N ASP A 15 -9.30 -2.50 -0.36
CA ASP A 15 -9.14 -3.93 -0.58
C ASP A 15 -9.46 -4.37 -2.00
N TRP A 16 -8.66 -3.90 -2.95
CA TRP A 16 -8.77 -4.28 -4.36
C TRP A 16 -8.63 -5.80 -4.61
N THR A 17 -8.31 -6.62 -3.60
CA THR A 17 -8.34 -8.09 -3.69
C THR A 17 -9.75 -8.67 -3.65
N ARG A 18 -10.72 -7.91 -3.13
CA ARG A 18 -12.11 -8.30 -3.01
C ARG A 18 -12.91 -7.86 -4.23
N PRO A 19 -13.78 -8.71 -4.80
CA PRO A 19 -14.62 -8.33 -5.94
C PRO A 19 -15.46 -7.07 -5.70
N GLU A 20 -15.91 -6.86 -4.45
CA GLU A 20 -16.72 -5.69 -4.07
C GLU A 20 -15.95 -4.35 -4.11
N GLU A 21 -14.63 -4.39 -4.06
CA GLU A 21 -13.74 -3.21 -4.03
C GLU A 21 -12.85 -3.11 -5.28
N GLN A 22 -13.18 -3.84 -6.35
CA GLN A 22 -12.51 -3.76 -7.65
C GLN A 22 -12.99 -2.57 -8.49
N SER A 23 -13.11 -1.42 -7.85
CA SER A 23 -13.34 -0.10 -8.45
C SER A 23 -12.54 0.95 -7.70
N PHE A 24 -12.40 2.14 -8.28
CA PHE A 24 -11.83 3.26 -7.56
C PHE A 24 -12.78 3.64 -6.40
N PRO A 25 -12.27 3.97 -5.19
CA PRO A 25 -13.14 4.33 -4.07
C PRO A 25 -14.04 5.53 -4.39
N ASP A 26 -15.36 5.31 -4.43
CA ASP A 26 -16.34 6.31 -4.90
C ASP A 26 -16.24 7.64 -4.12
N TRP A 27 -15.98 7.56 -2.82
CA TRP A 27 -15.86 8.73 -1.94
C TRP A 27 -14.61 9.58 -2.22
N LEU A 28 -13.65 9.08 -3.01
CA LEU A 28 -12.48 9.84 -3.47
C LEU A 28 -12.64 10.44 -4.88
N LEU A 29 -13.71 10.12 -5.62
CA LEU A 29 -13.87 10.53 -7.02
C LEU A 29 -13.85 12.06 -7.20
N GLY A 30 -14.36 12.82 -6.22
CA GLY A 30 -14.35 14.29 -6.24
C GLY A 30 -13.14 14.94 -5.57
N VAL A 31 -12.20 14.14 -5.03
CA VAL A 31 -11.12 14.64 -4.17
C VAL A 31 -9.84 14.81 -4.99
N HIS A 32 -9.63 16.02 -5.51
CA HIS A 32 -8.47 16.38 -6.33
C HIS A 32 -7.67 17.52 -5.69
N PRO A 33 -6.91 17.24 -4.60
CA PRO A 33 -6.19 18.28 -3.90
C PRO A 33 -5.04 18.82 -4.73
N ASP A 34 -4.69 20.08 -4.45
CA ASP A 34 -3.41 20.66 -4.81
C ASP A 34 -2.41 20.39 -3.68
N VAL A 35 -1.29 19.78 -4.02
CA VAL A 35 -0.19 19.52 -3.08
C VAL A 35 0.96 20.46 -3.41
N HIS A 36 1.22 21.38 -2.49
CA HIS A 36 2.32 22.33 -2.61
C HIS A 36 3.63 21.69 -2.16
N THR A 37 4.58 21.59 -3.08
CA THR A 37 5.97 21.20 -2.80
C THR A 37 6.85 22.46 -2.82
N PRO A 38 8.10 22.41 -2.32
CA PRO A 38 9.00 23.56 -2.36
C PRO A 38 9.26 24.11 -3.78
N THR A 39 9.10 23.29 -4.82
CA THR A 39 9.46 23.65 -6.20
C THR A 39 8.25 23.78 -7.13
N THR A 40 7.10 23.21 -6.80
CA THR A 40 5.91 23.22 -7.65
C THR A 40 4.63 22.92 -6.88
N THR A 41 3.49 23.24 -7.47
CA THR A 41 2.17 22.73 -7.05
C THR A 41 1.79 21.55 -7.93
N LEU A 42 1.41 20.44 -7.31
CA LEU A 42 0.90 19.25 -7.98
C LEU A 42 -0.61 19.15 -7.78
N THR A 43 -1.39 19.31 -8.86
CA THR A 43 -2.82 18.98 -8.86
C THR A 43 -2.98 17.49 -9.10
N VAL A 44 -3.76 16.81 -8.25
CA VAL A 44 -4.00 15.37 -8.38
C VAL A 44 -4.88 15.06 -9.60
N LEU A 45 -4.33 14.28 -10.54
CA LEU A 45 -5.01 13.78 -11.72
C LEU A 45 -5.09 12.26 -11.69
N ARG A 46 -6.19 11.70 -12.18
CA ARG A 46 -6.43 10.25 -12.22
C ARG A 46 -7.04 9.86 -13.56
N SER A 47 -6.78 8.63 -13.99
CA SER A 47 -7.40 8.04 -15.18
C SER A 47 -7.50 6.53 -14.99
N PRO A 48 -8.35 6.07 -14.05
CA PRO A 48 -8.42 4.67 -13.70
C PRO A 48 -8.84 3.81 -14.89
N GLN A 49 -8.20 2.65 -15.04
CA GLN A 49 -8.58 1.66 -16.04
C GLN A 49 -9.87 0.91 -15.63
N SER A 50 -10.31 -0.08 -16.42
CA SER A 50 -11.55 -0.80 -16.13
C SER A 50 -11.45 -1.67 -14.88
N SER A 51 -12.58 -1.95 -14.23
CA SER A 51 -12.68 -2.92 -13.13
C SER A 51 -12.21 -4.32 -13.55
N ALA A 52 -12.39 -4.71 -14.81
CA ALA A 52 -11.87 -5.97 -15.34
C ALA A 52 -10.33 -6.02 -15.33
N ASN A 53 -9.66 -4.90 -15.63
CA ASN A 53 -8.20 -4.81 -15.49
C ASN A 53 -7.78 -4.94 -14.03
N LEU A 54 -8.51 -4.30 -13.11
CA LEU A 54 -8.23 -4.38 -11.67
C LEU A 54 -8.40 -5.82 -11.16
N ALA A 55 -9.47 -6.49 -11.56
CA ALA A 55 -9.73 -7.90 -11.24
C ALA A 55 -8.59 -8.81 -11.74
N SER A 56 -8.10 -8.56 -12.95
CA SER A 56 -6.96 -9.30 -13.51
C SER A 56 -5.69 -9.12 -12.68
N ILE A 57 -5.38 -7.89 -12.26
CA ILE A 57 -4.23 -7.61 -11.39
C ILE A 57 -4.40 -8.28 -10.03
N ALA A 58 -5.58 -8.11 -9.42
CA ALA A 58 -5.93 -8.66 -8.11
C ALA A 58 -5.86 -10.20 -8.06
N SER A 59 -6.18 -10.87 -9.18
CA SER A 59 -6.14 -12.34 -9.29
C SER A 59 -4.76 -12.94 -9.06
N LEU A 60 -3.69 -12.14 -9.13
CA LEU A 60 -2.32 -12.58 -8.88
C LEU A 60 -1.98 -12.67 -7.37
N THR A 61 -2.78 -12.04 -6.51
CA THR A 61 -2.51 -11.93 -5.06
C THR A 61 -2.35 -13.29 -4.37
N PRO A 62 -3.21 -14.30 -4.58
CA PRO A 62 -3.05 -15.61 -3.94
C PRO A 62 -1.70 -16.27 -4.24
N THR A 63 -1.15 -16.04 -5.45
CA THR A 63 0.18 -16.56 -5.84
C THR A 63 1.30 -15.94 -5.02
N ALA A 64 1.22 -14.63 -4.73
CA ALA A 64 2.17 -13.96 -3.85
C ALA A 64 2.03 -14.46 -2.40
N MET A 65 0.80 -14.53 -1.90
CA MET A 65 0.49 -14.95 -0.52
C MET A 65 0.88 -16.41 -0.22
N ALA A 66 1.00 -17.25 -1.25
CA ALA A 66 1.44 -18.64 -1.12
C ALA A 66 2.97 -18.81 -1.03
N LYS A 67 3.76 -17.75 -1.20
CA LYS A 67 5.23 -17.85 -1.10
C LYS A 67 5.67 -18.01 0.34
N THR A 68 6.68 -18.84 0.57
CA THR A 68 7.17 -19.15 1.92
C THR A 68 8.38 -18.33 2.35
N ASN A 69 9.05 -17.66 1.41
CA ASN A 69 10.18 -16.79 1.66
C ASN A 69 9.88 -15.35 1.22
N TYR A 70 10.50 -14.40 1.91
CA TYR A 70 10.29 -12.97 1.66
C TYR A 70 10.70 -12.56 0.25
N THR A 71 11.78 -13.10 -0.31
CA THR A 71 12.26 -12.70 -1.64
C THR A 71 11.22 -12.95 -2.72
N ASP A 72 10.62 -14.14 -2.75
CA ASP A 72 9.60 -14.49 -3.73
C ASP A 72 8.28 -13.75 -3.48
N PHE A 73 7.88 -13.62 -2.21
CA PHE A 73 6.70 -12.84 -1.81
C PHE A 73 6.84 -11.39 -2.27
N SER A 74 7.95 -10.73 -1.89
CA SER A 74 8.22 -9.32 -2.14
C SER A 74 8.32 -9.02 -3.63
N SER A 75 8.91 -9.92 -4.42
CA SER A 75 8.99 -9.79 -5.88
C SER A 75 7.59 -9.74 -6.51
N LEU A 76 6.71 -10.68 -6.14
CA LEU A 76 5.36 -10.75 -6.72
C LEU A 76 4.47 -9.62 -6.22
N ILE A 77 4.47 -9.34 -4.92
CA ILE A 77 3.61 -8.29 -4.36
C ILE A 77 4.02 -6.91 -4.87
N ASN A 78 5.32 -6.67 -5.13
CA ASN A 78 5.80 -5.42 -5.72
C ASN A 78 5.33 -5.25 -7.18
N GLY A 79 5.26 -6.35 -7.95
CA GLY A 79 4.69 -6.32 -9.30
C GLY A 79 3.21 -5.99 -9.31
N ILE A 80 2.45 -6.52 -8.34
CA ILE A 80 1.02 -6.19 -8.16
C ILE A 80 0.87 -4.72 -7.73
N HIS A 81 1.62 -4.27 -6.72
CA HIS A 81 1.71 -2.88 -6.27
C HIS A 81 1.93 -1.90 -7.45
N GLY A 82 2.96 -2.11 -8.26
CA GLY A 82 3.24 -1.26 -9.42
C GLY A 82 2.11 -1.27 -10.46
N SER A 83 1.44 -2.42 -10.62
CA SER A 83 0.30 -2.55 -11.54
C SER A 83 -0.92 -1.76 -11.05
N ILE A 84 -1.16 -1.67 -9.74
CA ILE A 84 -2.25 -0.85 -9.17
C ILE A 84 -1.96 0.64 -9.33
N HIS A 85 -0.70 1.07 -9.13
CA HIS A 85 -0.27 2.44 -9.46
C HIS A 85 -0.56 2.80 -10.92
N GLY A 86 -0.23 1.90 -11.85
CA GLY A 86 -0.54 2.05 -13.28
C GLY A 86 -2.04 1.98 -13.59
N TRP A 87 -2.80 1.20 -12.81
CA TRP A 87 -4.25 1.09 -12.95
C TRP A 87 -4.95 2.39 -12.60
N VAL A 88 -4.58 3.07 -11.51
CA VAL A 88 -5.18 4.38 -11.12
C VAL A 88 -4.83 5.48 -12.13
N GLY A 89 -3.63 5.43 -12.70
CA GLY A 89 -3.19 6.38 -13.71
C GLY A 89 -2.82 7.76 -13.14
N GLY A 90 -2.45 8.68 -14.03
CA GLY A 90 -2.20 10.09 -13.67
C GLY A 90 -1.10 10.26 -12.62
N THR A 91 -1.40 10.99 -11.56
CA THR A 91 -0.48 11.28 -10.45
C THR A 91 0.04 10.01 -9.78
N MET A 92 -0.78 8.95 -9.70
CA MET A 92 -0.41 7.66 -9.10
C MET A 92 0.61 6.87 -9.93
N SER A 93 0.80 7.17 -11.22
CA SER A 93 1.70 6.41 -12.10
C SER A 93 3.18 6.74 -11.93
N SER A 94 3.52 7.84 -11.26
CA SER A 94 4.91 8.27 -11.05
C SER A 94 5.27 8.17 -9.56
N PRO A 95 6.35 7.46 -9.19
CA PRO A 95 6.81 7.39 -7.80
C PRO A 95 7.11 8.76 -7.16
N ALA A 96 7.50 9.75 -7.97
CA ALA A 96 7.80 11.09 -7.47
C ALA A 96 6.56 11.90 -7.10
N THR A 97 5.40 11.54 -7.65
CA THR A 97 4.15 12.30 -7.47
C THR A 97 3.05 11.50 -6.80
N SER A 98 3.11 10.16 -6.82
CA SER A 98 2.06 9.30 -6.31
C SER A 98 1.67 9.56 -4.85
N PRO A 99 2.59 9.93 -3.92
CA PRO A 99 2.19 10.24 -2.54
C PRO A 99 1.27 11.45 -2.39
N ALA A 100 1.15 12.29 -3.43
CA ALA A 100 0.25 13.44 -3.44
C ALA A 100 -1.23 13.04 -3.56
N ASP A 101 -1.52 11.87 -4.13
CA ASP A 101 -2.89 11.36 -4.25
C ASP A 101 -3.33 10.68 -2.95
N PRO A 102 -4.45 11.08 -2.31
CA PRO A 102 -4.95 10.41 -1.10
C PRO A 102 -5.09 8.89 -1.22
N VAL A 103 -5.42 8.36 -2.41
CA VAL A 103 -5.58 6.91 -2.62
C VAL A 103 -4.26 6.14 -2.46
N PHE A 104 -3.11 6.81 -2.58
CA PHE A 104 -1.79 6.24 -2.31
C PHE A 104 -1.74 5.57 -0.94
N TRP A 105 -2.21 6.29 0.08
CA TRP A 105 -2.13 5.84 1.46
C TRP A 105 -3.05 4.64 1.72
N LEU A 106 -4.23 4.60 1.09
CA LEU A 106 -5.15 3.47 1.14
C LEU A 106 -4.58 2.24 0.44
N HIS A 107 -3.94 2.44 -0.71
CA HIS A 107 -3.30 1.39 -1.47
C HIS A 107 -2.14 0.77 -0.68
N HIS A 108 -1.27 1.60 -0.10
CA HIS A 108 -0.15 1.14 0.73
C HIS A 108 -0.59 0.52 2.05
N ALA A 109 -1.69 0.98 2.66
CA ALA A 109 -2.30 0.30 3.80
C ALA A 109 -2.79 -1.11 3.42
N ASN A 110 -3.35 -1.31 2.22
CA ASN A 110 -3.73 -2.64 1.77
C ASN A 110 -2.50 -3.56 1.60
N LEU A 111 -1.40 -3.04 1.06
CA LEU A 111 -0.15 -3.80 0.92
C LEU A 111 0.46 -4.17 2.27
N ASP A 112 0.47 -3.24 3.23
CA ASP A 112 0.92 -3.50 4.60
C ASP A 112 0.06 -4.58 5.28
N ARG A 113 -1.28 -4.51 5.13
CA ARG A 113 -2.18 -5.58 5.58
C ARG A 113 -1.84 -6.93 4.95
N LEU A 114 -1.60 -6.98 3.63
CA LEU A 114 -1.23 -8.22 2.94
C LEU A 114 0.10 -8.79 3.47
N TRP A 115 1.11 -7.94 3.65
CA TRP A 115 2.37 -8.35 4.26
C TRP A 115 2.17 -8.85 5.70
N TRP A 116 1.34 -8.19 6.51
CA TRP A 116 1.05 -8.61 7.87
C TRP A 116 0.35 -9.98 7.92
N VAL A 117 -0.66 -10.19 7.07
CA VAL A 117 -1.35 -11.48 6.94
C VAL A 117 -0.38 -12.56 6.48
N TRP A 118 0.46 -12.25 5.49
CA TRP A 118 1.50 -13.17 5.02
C TRP A 118 2.45 -13.51 6.16
N TYR A 119 3.07 -12.53 6.81
CA TYR A 119 4.06 -12.72 7.86
C TYR A 119 3.56 -13.58 9.04
N ASN A 120 2.27 -13.46 9.39
CA ASN A 120 1.66 -14.22 10.49
C ASN A 120 0.97 -15.52 10.06
N ASN A 121 1.00 -15.88 8.78
CA ASN A 121 0.32 -17.08 8.28
C ASN A 121 1.10 -18.37 8.64
N ALA A 122 0.69 -19.00 9.74
CA ALA A 122 1.26 -20.27 10.19
C ALA A 122 1.04 -21.45 9.22
N ALA A 123 0.03 -21.39 8.34
CA ALA A 123 -0.30 -22.49 7.42
C ALA A 123 0.74 -22.67 6.31
N THR A 124 1.48 -21.61 5.97
CA THR A 124 2.50 -21.59 4.91
C THR A 124 3.94 -21.62 5.48
N GLY A 125 4.09 -21.71 6.80
CA GLY A 125 5.36 -21.92 7.50
C GLY A 125 5.89 -20.68 8.24
N ASN A 126 7.10 -20.78 8.81
CA ASN A 126 7.78 -19.66 9.47
C ASN A 126 8.23 -18.64 8.42
N HIS A 127 7.34 -17.75 8.01
CA HIS A 127 7.68 -16.64 7.13
C HIS A 127 8.63 -15.69 7.86
N GLN A 128 9.85 -15.60 7.35
CA GLN A 128 10.89 -14.74 7.93
C GLN A 128 11.20 -13.60 6.97
N ASN A 129 11.14 -12.38 7.51
CA ASN A 129 11.76 -11.23 6.87
C ASN A 129 13.28 -11.45 6.77
N PRO A 130 13.95 -10.85 5.78
CA PRO A 130 15.38 -11.02 5.60
C PRO A 130 16.15 -10.55 6.84
N VAL A 131 17.28 -11.18 7.13
CA VAL A 131 18.23 -10.65 8.11
C VAL A 131 18.97 -9.50 7.45
N LEU A 132 18.72 -8.27 7.90
CA LEU A 132 19.37 -7.06 7.42
C LEU A 132 20.27 -6.52 8.53
N ALA A 133 21.27 -5.70 8.17
CA ALA A 133 22.17 -5.06 9.12
C ALA A 133 21.53 -3.81 9.78
N ASP A 134 20.31 -3.98 10.29
CA ASP A 134 19.48 -2.94 10.93
C ASP A 134 19.48 -1.59 10.18
N PRO A 135 19.20 -1.57 8.86
CA PRO A 135 19.25 -0.35 8.10
C PRO A 135 18.24 0.67 8.63
N VAL A 136 18.66 1.94 8.68
CA VAL A 136 17.78 3.06 9.05
C VAL A 136 16.87 3.39 7.87
N MET A 137 15.57 3.50 8.15
CA MET A 137 14.54 3.84 7.18
C MET A 137 14.58 5.34 6.91
N HIS A 138 15.50 5.80 6.06
CA HIS A 138 15.59 7.23 5.74
C HIS A 138 14.30 7.78 5.09
N PRO A 139 13.89 9.02 5.41
CA PRO A 139 14.54 10.00 6.28
C PRO A 139 14.19 9.86 7.78
N TRP A 140 13.51 8.78 8.18
CA TRP A 140 13.15 8.52 9.58
C TRP A 140 14.33 7.99 10.41
N THR A 141 14.13 7.95 11.73
CA THR A 141 15.11 7.42 12.70
C THR A 141 14.86 5.96 13.08
N TYR A 142 13.78 5.35 12.58
CA TYR A 142 13.46 3.95 12.83
C TYR A 142 14.38 3.03 12.00
N THR A 143 14.81 1.93 12.60
CA THR A 143 15.45 0.84 11.87
C THR A 143 14.40 -0.09 11.26
N GLU A 144 14.75 -0.78 10.20
CA GLU A 144 13.85 -1.74 9.55
C GLU A 144 13.26 -2.79 10.52
N PRO A 145 14.00 -3.37 11.48
CA PRO A 145 13.39 -4.27 12.45
C PRO A 145 12.31 -3.62 13.33
N GLN A 146 12.44 -2.32 13.63
CA GLN A 146 11.46 -1.58 14.42
C GLN A 146 10.14 -1.36 13.67
N THR A 147 10.15 -1.46 12.33
CA THR A 147 8.95 -1.28 11.51
C THR A 147 8.17 -2.58 11.27
N ARG A 148 8.65 -3.73 11.79
CA ARG A 148 8.05 -5.05 11.52
C ARG A 148 6.86 -5.43 12.40
N ASN A 149 6.51 -4.63 13.40
CA ASN A 149 5.40 -4.96 14.29
C ASN A 149 4.39 -3.83 14.32
N ILE A 150 3.25 -4.05 13.66
CA ILE A 150 2.19 -3.06 13.54
C ILE A 150 1.61 -2.66 14.90
N ILE A 151 1.59 -3.58 15.87
CA ILE A 151 1.10 -3.34 17.23
C ILE A 151 2.06 -2.38 17.96
N THR A 152 3.38 -2.57 17.79
CA THR A 152 4.39 -1.66 18.32
C THR A 152 4.28 -0.26 17.70
N LEU A 153 3.85 -0.17 16.44
CA LEU A 153 3.57 1.08 15.75
C LEU A 153 2.20 1.68 16.12
N GLY A 154 1.41 1.00 16.96
CA GLY A 154 0.18 1.52 17.53
C GLY A 154 -1.06 1.36 16.66
N TYR A 155 -1.08 0.40 15.72
CA TYR A 155 -2.26 0.12 14.89
C TYR A 155 -2.51 -1.37 14.67
N ASN A 156 -3.72 -1.70 14.25
CA ASN A 156 -4.15 -3.04 13.87
C ASN A 156 -5.09 -2.96 12.66
N TYR A 157 -5.16 -4.06 11.91
CA TYR A 157 -6.22 -4.28 10.92
C TYR A 157 -7.40 -4.98 11.60
N VAL A 158 -8.62 -4.59 11.21
CA VAL A 158 -9.90 -5.15 11.68
C VAL A 158 -10.68 -5.76 10.52
#